data_AF-A0A836VYC9-F1
#
_entry.id   AF-A0A836VYC9-F1
#
_cell.length_a   1.000
_cell.length_b   1.000
_cell.length_c   1.000
_cell.angle_alpha   90.00
_cell.angle_beta   90.00
_cell.angle_gamma   90.00
#
_symmetry.space_group_name_H-M   'P 1'
#
loop_
_entity.id
_entity.type
_entity.pdbx_description
1 polymer ?
#
loop_
_entity_poly.entity_id
_entity_poly.type
_entity_poly.pdbx_seq_one_letter_code
_entity_poly.pdbx_strand_id
1 'polypeptide(L)' 'EPIETPDHFLDWLQCIRTRGTCRAPIEAGYQHAVAVIMAVRAADTGRRQIYDPEKREIRDG' A
#
# COMPACT_ATOMS: atom_id res chain seq x y z
N GLU A 1 6.54 3.33 20.39
CA GLU A 1 7.96 2.96 20.33
C GLU A 1 8.25 2.23 19.02
N PRO A 2 9.46 2.29 18.47
CA PRO A 2 9.82 1.52 17.29
C PRO A 2 9.71 0.02 17.59
N ILE A 3 9.12 -0.74 16.67
CA ILE A 3 9.11 -2.20 16.76
C ILE A 3 10.43 -2.69 16.18
N GLU A 4 11.23 -3.39 16.97
CA GLU A 4 12.45 -4.04 16.49
C GLU A 4 12.10 -5.09 15.44
N THR A 5 12.70 -4.99 14.25
CA THR A 5 12.48 -5.92 13.14
C THR A 5 13.75 -6.15 12.33
N PRO A 6 13.87 -7.32 11.68
CA PRO A 6 14.94 -7.56 10.72
C PRO A 6 14.93 -6.54 9.58
N ASP A 7 16.07 -6.43 8.90
CA ASP A 7 16.17 -5.69 7.64
C ASP A 7 15.08 -6.16 6.64
N HIS A 8 14.59 -5.24 5.80
CA HIS A 8 13.47 -5.50 4.90
C HIS A 8 13.70 -6.71 3.98
N PHE A 9 14.89 -6.85 3.38
CA PHE A 9 15.18 -7.99 2.53
C PHE A 9 15.38 -9.27 3.33
N LEU A 10 15.90 -9.16 4.56
CA LEU A 10 16.05 -10.30 5.45
C LEU A 10 14.68 -10.85 5.88
N ASP A 11 13.73 -9.99 6.25
CA ASP A 11 12.33 -10.37 6.52
C ASP A 11 11.74 -11.15 5.34
N TRP A 12 11.85 -10.60 4.13
CA TRP A 12 11.35 -11.23 2.91
C TRP A 12 11.95 -12.63 2.66
N LEU A 13 13.27 -12.78 2.77
CA LEU A 13 13.96 -14.07 2.61
C LEU A 13 13.55 -15.07 3.69
N GLN A 14 13.39 -14.62 4.93
CA GLN A 14 12.92 -15.47 6.04
C GLN A 14 11.49 -15.97 5.76
N CYS A 15 10.59 -15.07 5.35
CA CYS A 15 9.22 -15.41 4.99
C CYS A 15 9.14 -16.44 3.86
N ILE A 16 9.98 -16.33 2.83
CA ILE A 16 10.05 -17.35 1.76
C ILE A 16 10.41 -18.73 2.32
N ARG A 17 11.41 -18.80 3.19
CA ARG A 17 11.90 -20.06 3.77
C ARG A 17 10.88 -20.71 4.70
N THR A 18 10.19 -19.91 5.49
CA THR A 18 9.23 -20.39 6.51
C THR A 18 7.80 -20.46 6.00
N ARG A 19 7.52 -19.92 4.81
CA ARG A 19 6.17 -19.62 4.31
C ARG A 19 5.38 -18.69 5.25
N GLY A 20 6.09 -17.79 5.94
CA GLY A 20 5.50 -16.77 6.81
C GLY A 20 5.00 -15.55 6.03
N THR A 21 4.21 -14.72 6.70
CA THR A 21 3.72 -13.44 6.15
C THR A 21 4.79 -12.35 6.30
N CYS A 22 5.09 -11.62 5.23
CA CYS A 22 6.03 -10.50 5.26
C CYS A 22 5.48 -9.32 6.08
N ARG A 23 6.38 -8.55 6.68
CA ARG A 23 6.03 -7.29 7.37
C ARG A 23 5.46 -6.24 6.41
N ALA A 24 5.91 -6.25 5.15
CA ALA A 24 5.37 -5.43 4.08
C ALA A 24 4.55 -6.31 3.10
N PRO A 25 3.32 -6.68 3.46
CA PRO A 25 2.48 -7.51 2.61
C PRO A 25 1.95 -6.71 1.41
N ILE A 26 1.48 -7.42 0.38
CA ILE A 26 1.02 -6.82 -0.88
C ILE A 26 -0.17 -5.87 -0.67
N GLU A 27 -1.02 -6.16 0.31
CA GLU A 27 -2.19 -5.34 0.66
C GLU A 27 -1.77 -3.94 1.12
N ALA A 28 -0.69 -3.83 1.90
CA ALA A 28 -0.14 -2.55 2.32
C ALA A 28 0.42 -1.76 1.12
N GLY A 29 1.14 -2.43 0.22
CA GLY A 29 1.63 -1.83 -1.02
C GLY A 29 0.49 -1.33 -1.92
N TYR A 30 -0.58 -2.11 -2.05
CA TYR A 30 -1.77 -1.73 -2.81
C TYR A 30 -2.46 -0.49 -2.22
N GLN A 31 -2.67 -0.45 -0.90
CA GLN A 31 -3.27 0.70 -0.23
C GLN A 31 -2.44 1.98 -0.41
N HIS A 32 -1.10 1.88 -0.30
CA HIS A 32 -0.21 3.01 -0.58
C HIS A 32 -0.32 3.47 -2.04
N ALA A 33 -0.36 2.54 -2.99
CA ALA A 33 -0.50 2.89 -4.41
C ALA A 33 -1.82 3.62 -4.70
N VAL A 34 -2.94 3.15 -4.13
CA VAL A 34 -4.25 3.83 -4.25
C VAL A 34 -4.16 5.26 -3.74
N ALA A 35 -3.59 5.47 -2.55
CA ALA A 35 -3.46 6.79 -1.96
C ALA A 35 -2.59 7.73 -2.82
N VAL A 36 -1.46 7.24 -3.35
CA VAL A 36 -0.58 8.02 -4.24
C VAL A 36 -1.30 8.39 -5.54
N ILE A 37 -2.02 7.46 -6.16
CA ILE A 37 -2.77 7.73 -7.40
C ILE A 37 -3.87 8.76 -7.15
N MET A 38 -4.59 8.66 -6.03
CA MET A 38 -5.59 9.66 -5.63
C MET A 38 -4.95 11.05 -5.47
N ALA A 39 -3.79 11.14 -4.81
CA ALA A 39 -3.09 12.40 -4.61
C ALA A 39 -2.65 13.03 -5.94
N VAL A 40 -2.08 12.24 -6.86
CA VAL A 40 -1.68 12.70 -8.20
C VAL A 40 -2.90 13.21 -8.98
N ARG A 41 -4.00 12.44 -9.02
CA ARG A 41 -5.22 12.86 -9.73
C ARG A 41 -5.83 14.13 -9.12
N ALA A 42 -5.80 14.28 -7.79
CA ALA A 42 -6.25 15.50 -7.14
C ALA A 42 -5.39 16.71 -7.51
N ALA A 43 -4.07 16.54 -7.57
CA ALA A 43 -3.14 17.58 -7.99
C ALA A 43 -3.37 17.99 -9.45
N ASP A 44 -3.56 17.03 -10.36
CA ASP A 44 -3.75 17.30 -11.80
C ASP A 44 -5.10 17.97 -12.10
N THR A 45 -6.16 17.55 -11.39
CA THR A 45 -7.53 17.98 -11.70
C THR A 45 -8.04 19.12 -10.83
N GLY A 46 -7.39 19.39 -9.69
CA GLY A 46 -7.89 20.27 -8.64
C GLY A 46 -9.14 19.76 -7.93
N ARG A 47 -9.54 18.49 -8.13
CA ARG A 47 -10.76 17.91 -7.55
C ARG A 47 -10.46 16.84 -6.50
N ARG A 48 -11.30 16.77 -5.47
CA ARG A 48 -11.26 15.71 -4.46
C ARG A 48 -11.45 14.35 -5.11
N GLN A 49 -10.62 13.39 -4.71
CA GLN A 49 -10.71 12.00 -5.16
C GLN A 49 -11.25 11.12 -4.01
N ILE A 50 -12.07 10.13 -4.35
CA ILE A 50 -12.54 9.08 -3.45
C ILE A 50 -12.24 7.69 -4.04
N TYR A 51 -12.07 6.70 -3.17
CA TYR A 51 -11.82 5.31 -3.56
C TYR A 51 -12.99 4.41 -3.15
N ASP A 52 -13.49 3.62 -4.09
CA ASP A 52 -14.46 2.55 -3.87
C ASP A 52 -13.70 1.22 -3.71
N PRO A 53 -13.64 0.65 -2.48
CA PRO A 53 -12.89 -0.59 -2.24
C PRO A 53 -13.56 -1.83 -2.83
N GLU A 54 -14.88 -1.83 -3.04
CA GLU A 54 -15.61 -2.96 -3.61
C GLU A 54 -15.34 -3.07 -5.10
N LYS A 55 -15.41 -1.93 -5.80
CA LYS A 55 -15.16 -1.85 -7.25
C LYS A 55 -13.70 -1.69 -7.61
N ARG A 56 -12.86 -1.28 -6.65
CA ARG A 56 -11.45 -0.92 -6.82
C ARG A 56 -11.25 0.25 -7.79
N GLU A 57 -12.09 1.27 -7.63
CA GLU A 57 -12.13 2.43 -8.53
C GLU A 57 -11.81 3.74 -7.79
N ILE A 58 -11.08 4.62 -8.46
CA ILE A 58 -10.86 6.00 -8.01
C ILE A 58 -11.70 6.93 -8.89
N ARG A 59 -12.53 7.75 -8.25
CA ARG A 59 -13.42 8.72 -8.91
C ARG A 59 -13.38 10.07 -8.20
N ASP A 60 -13.83 11.10 -8.90
CA ASP A 60 -14.11 12.40 -8.29
C ASP A 60 -15.18 12.22 -7.19
N GLY A 61 -15.07 12.97 -6.09
CA GLY A 61 -16.05 12.89 -5.00
C GLY A 61 -16.23 14.16 -4.21
#